data_AF-A0A5N1IG21-F1
#
_entry.id   AF-A0A5N1IG21-F1
#
_cell.length_a   1.000
_cell.length_b   1.000
_cell.length_c   1.000
_cell.angle_alpha   90.00
_cell.angle_beta   90.00
_cell.angle_gamma   90.00
#
_symmetry.space_group_name_H-M   'P 1'
#
loop_
_entity.id
_entity.type
_entity.pdbx_description
1 polymer ?
#
loop_
_entity_poly.entity_id
_entity_poly.type
_entity_poly.pdbx_seq_one_letter_code
_entity_poly.pdbx_strand_id
1 'polypeptide(L)'
;IARQKLTKMQIDKSITIFVSYSNKSSLFTDLKALKSIPTKLRNQISIINGRSIRKNKIVLLMKDGNIIIGNTDTIAQKIKYYPKIKSTLNNKSVIDLEIGAFSYPLTDNEKNNLGF
;
A
#
# COMPACT_ATOMS: atom_id res chain seq x y z
N ILE A 1 13.42 11.06 -13.81
CA ILE A 1 12.73 11.20 -12.49
C ILE A 1 13.83 11.54 -11.51
N ALA A 2 13.78 12.67 -10.84
CA ALA A 2 14.76 12.98 -9.79
C ALA A 2 14.58 11.98 -8.63
N ARG A 3 15.67 11.35 -8.19
CA ARG A 3 15.68 10.40 -7.06
C ARG A 3 16.45 11.06 -5.93
N GLN A 4 15.88 11.09 -4.73
CA GLN A 4 16.53 11.60 -3.53
C GLN A 4 16.67 10.48 -2.49
N LYS A 5 17.82 10.40 -1.83
CA LYS A 5 18.04 9.51 -0.68
C LYS A 5 17.65 10.26 0.60
N LEU A 6 16.68 9.74 1.34
CA LEU A 6 16.18 10.34 2.59
C LEU A 6 16.57 9.48 3.79
N THR A 7 16.91 10.11 4.92
CA THR A 7 17.07 9.42 6.20
C THR A 7 15.73 9.28 6.92
N LYS A 8 15.61 8.34 7.86
CA LYS A 8 14.37 8.07 8.62
C LYS A 8 13.86 9.28 9.42
N MET A 9 14.74 10.21 9.80
CA MET A 9 14.41 11.47 10.48
C MET A 9 13.88 12.56 9.54
N GLN A 10 14.24 12.52 8.27
CA GLN A 10 13.79 13.50 7.25
C GLN A 10 12.44 13.13 6.63
N ILE A 11 11.95 11.92 6.91
CA ILE A 11 10.66 11.46 6.42
C ILE A 11 9.57 12.05 7.31
N ASP A 12 8.81 12.98 6.75
CA ASP A 12 7.54 13.38 7.33
C ASP A 12 6.60 12.17 7.33
N LYS A 13 6.27 11.66 8.53
CA LYS A 13 5.34 10.53 8.72
C LYS A 13 3.91 10.89 8.32
N SER A 14 3.61 12.17 8.06
CA SER A 14 2.31 12.64 7.61
C SER A 14 2.06 12.32 6.12
N ILE A 15 3.12 12.21 5.31
CA ILE A 15 3.02 11.99 3.86
C ILE A 15 3.21 10.52 3.46
N THR A 16 2.63 10.14 2.33
CA THR A 16 2.82 8.81 1.72
C THR A 16 4.04 8.82 0.80
N ILE A 17 4.95 7.87 0.98
CA ILE A 17 6.16 7.73 0.15
C ILE A 17 5.92 6.71 -0.96
N PHE A 18 6.39 7.02 -2.17
CA PHE A 18 6.36 6.12 -3.31
C PHE A 18 7.76 5.56 -3.56
N VAL A 19 7.92 4.24 -3.51
CA VAL A 19 9.22 3.56 -3.64
C VAL A 19 9.25 2.57 -4.81
N SER A 20 10.45 2.24 -5.29
CA SER A 20 10.70 1.15 -6.26
C SER A 20 10.07 1.32 -7.65
N TYR A 21 9.74 2.55 -8.06
CA TYR A 21 9.25 2.84 -9.41
C TYR A 21 10.38 2.93 -10.44
N SER A 22 10.29 2.11 -11.48
CA SER A 22 11.21 2.13 -12.63
C SER A 22 10.71 2.96 -13.82
N ASN A 23 9.40 3.20 -13.92
CA ASN A 23 8.78 3.96 -15.00
C ASN A 23 7.71 4.95 -14.48
N LYS A 24 7.47 6.03 -15.23
CA LYS A 24 6.50 7.07 -14.85
C LYS A 24 5.06 6.58 -14.90
N SER A 25 4.74 5.67 -15.83
CA SER A 25 3.36 5.22 -16.06
C SER A 25 2.80 4.50 -14.83
N SER A 26 3.53 3.54 -14.26
CA SER A 26 3.11 2.85 -13.03
C SER A 26 2.99 3.79 -11.84
N LEU A 27 3.91 4.76 -11.70
CA LEU A 27 3.82 5.79 -10.67
C LEU A 27 2.54 6.62 -10.79
N PHE A 28 2.20 7.07 -12.00
CA PHE A 28 0.99 7.84 -12.23
C PHE A 28 -0.29 7.03 -12.03
N THR A 29 -0.28 5.74 -12.36
CA THR A 29 -1.40 4.83 -12.07
C THR A 29 -1.64 4.75 -10.57
N ASP A 30 -0.60 4.51 -9.77
CA ASP A 30 -0.74 4.39 -8.32
C ASP A 30 -1.07 5.73 -7.65
N LEU A 31 -0.55 6.85 -8.17
CA LEU A 31 -0.94 8.20 -7.72
C LEU A 31 -2.43 8.47 -7.94
N LYS A 32 -2.97 8.06 -9.09
CA LYS A 32 -4.41 8.17 -9.37
C LYS A 32 -5.22 7.30 -8.43
N ALA A 33 -4.81 6.05 -8.23
CA ALA A 33 -5.44 5.13 -7.29
C ALA A 33 -5.44 5.71 -5.86
N LEU A 34 -4.30 6.24 -5.40
CA LEU A 34 -4.17 6.88 -4.09
C LEU A 34 -5.09 8.09 -3.94
N LYS A 35 -5.17 8.96 -4.98
CA LYS A 35 -6.04 10.14 -4.96
C LYS A 35 -7.51 9.77 -4.78
N SER A 36 -7.93 8.65 -5.34
CA SER A 36 -9.31 8.13 -5.26
C SER A 36 -9.67 7.51 -3.91
N ILE A 37 -8.68 7.16 -3.07
CA ILE A 37 -8.92 6.62 -1.72
C ILE A 37 -9.46 7.73 -0.80
N PRO A 38 -10.51 7.46 0.01
CA PRO A 38 -11.02 8.43 0.99
C PRO A 38 -9.91 8.98 1.90
N THR A 39 -9.87 10.30 2.09
CA THR A 39 -8.79 11.00 2.81
C THR A 39 -8.44 10.35 4.16
N LYS A 40 -9.44 9.94 4.95
CA LYS A 40 -9.23 9.29 6.25
C LYS A 40 -8.44 7.97 6.17
N LEU A 41 -8.63 7.19 5.10
CA LEU A 41 -7.90 5.94 4.86
C LEU A 41 -6.57 6.21 4.17
N ARG A 42 -6.56 7.15 3.22
CA ARG A 42 -5.33 7.60 2.54
C ARG A 42 -4.27 8.07 3.53
N ASN A 43 -4.66 8.83 4.54
CA ASN A 43 -3.75 9.34 5.57
C ASN A 43 -3.16 8.24 6.47
N GLN A 44 -3.66 7.01 6.39
CA GLN A 44 -3.12 5.84 7.10
C GLN A 44 -2.10 5.06 6.25
N ILE A 45 -1.86 5.46 5.00
CA ILE A 45 -0.89 4.82 4.11
C ILE A 45 0.48 5.48 4.33
N SER A 46 1.47 4.66 4.63
CA SER A 46 2.86 5.10 4.83
C SER A 46 3.69 5.02 3.54
N ILE A 47 3.62 3.88 2.84
CA ILE A 47 4.42 3.62 1.63
C ILE A 47 3.55 2.96 0.58
N ILE A 48 3.75 3.33 -0.68
CA ILE A 48 3.28 2.57 -1.85
C ILE A 48 4.49 2.02 -2.58
N ASN A 49 4.47 0.72 -2.84
CA ASN A 49 5.58 0.03 -3.48
C ASN A 49 5.27 -0.31 -4.93
N GLY A 50 5.98 0.34 -5.84
CA GLY A 50 5.86 0.17 -7.29
C GLY A 50 6.57 -1.06 -7.87
N ARG A 51 7.09 -1.98 -7.04
CA ARG A 51 7.80 -3.20 -7.47
C ARG A 51 6.90 -4.22 -8.19
N SER A 52 5.58 -4.03 -8.20
CA SER A 52 4.65 -4.95 -8.83
C SER A 52 4.87 -5.07 -10.35
N ILE A 53 4.94 -6.32 -10.85
CA ILE A 53 5.01 -6.64 -12.28
C ILE A 53 3.62 -6.55 -12.94
N ARG A 54 2.55 -6.71 -12.15
CA ARG A 54 1.16 -6.70 -12.64
C ARG A 54 0.64 -5.26 -12.72
N LYS A 55 0.19 -4.85 -13.91
CA LYS A 55 -0.20 -3.46 -14.26
C LYS A 55 -1.19 -2.82 -13.28
N ASN A 56 -2.18 -3.60 -12.82
CA ASN A 56 -3.25 -3.07 -11.98
C ASN A 56 -3.07 -3.44 -10.51
N LYS A 57 -1.93 -4.04 -10.10
CA LYS A 57 -1.70 -4.38 -8.69
C LYS A 57 -1.00 -3.23 -7.98
N ILE A 58 -1.58 -2.81 -6.86
CA ILE A 58 -1.01 -1.82 -5.93
C ILE A 58 -0.73 -2.49 -4.60
N VAL A 59 0.41 -2.13 -3.97
CA VAL A 59 0.81 -2.64 -2.66
C VAL A 59 1.05 -1.47 -1.71
N LEU A 60 0.31 -1.45 -0.60
CA LEU A 60 0.28 -0.35 0.38
C LEU A 60 0.79 -0.85 1.73
N LEU A 61 1.79 -0.18 2.30
CA LEU A 61 2.13 -0.35 3.70
C LEU A 61 1.35 0.65 4.53
N MET A 62 0.52 0.16 5.44
CA MET A 62 -0.25 0.97 6.37
C MET A 62 0.61 1.41 7.56
N LYS A 63 0.27 2.55 8.19
CA LYS A 63 1.00 3.11 9.34
C LYS A 63 1.00 2.19 10.57
N ASP A 64 0.06 1.26 10.66
CA ASP A 64 0.02 0.24 11.71
C ASP A 64 0.84 -1.02 11.40
N GLY A 65 1.45 -1.09 10.21
CA GLY A 65 2.28 -2.20 9.76
C GLY A 65 1.53 -3.32 9.04
N ASN A 66 0.23 -3.20 8.80
CA ASN A 66 -0.48 -4.08 7.88
C ASN A 66 -0.10 -3.76 6.43
N ILE A 67 -0.12 -4.77 5.55
CA ILE A 67 0.08 -4.58 4.11
C ILE A 67 -1.24 -4.83 3.40
N ILE A 68 -1.63 -3.93 2.51
CA ILE A 68 -2.80 -4.12 1.65
C ILE A 68 -2.30 -4.37 0.23
N ILE A 69 -2.77 -5.46 -0.37
CA ILE A 69 -2.63 -5.73 -1.79
C ILE A 69 -4.00 -5.45 -2.42
N GLY A 70 -4.04 -4.77 -3.55
CA GLY A 70 -5.30 -4.57 -4.24
C GLY A 70 -5.15 -4.23 -5.71
N ASN A 71 -6.30 -3.98 -6.34
CA ASN A 71 -6.36 -3.57 -7.73
C ASN A 71 -6.56 -2.04 -7.84
N THR A 72 -5.74 -1.34 -8.64
CA THR A 72 -5.77 0.12 -8.82
C THR A 72 -7.14 0.65 -9.23
N ASP A 73 -7.94 -0.16 -9.94
CA ASP A 73 -9.26 0.20 -10.45
C ASP A 73 -10.36 0.10 -9.37
N THR A 74 -10.14 -0.73 -8.34
CA THR A 74 -11.17 -1.03 -7.31
C THR A 74 -10.73 -0.69 -5.88
N ILE A 75 -9.46 -0.35 -5.65
CA ILE A 75 -8.89 -0.16 -4.32
C ILE A 75 -9.63 0.93 -3.53
N ALA A 76 -10.03 2.03 -4.18
CA ALA A 76 -10.77 3.12 -3.55
C ALA A 76 -12.11 2.68 -2.93
N GLN A 77 -12.74 1.67 -3.52
CA GLN A 77 -13.99 1.10 -3.01
C GLN A 77 -13.71 0.03 -1.95
N LYS A 78 -12.81 -0.91 -2.24
CA LYS A 78 -12.56 -2.08 -1.38
C LYS A 78 -11.80 -1.75 -0.10
N ILE A 79 -10.90 -0.76 -0.12
CA ILE A 79 -10.14 -0.38 1.09
C ILE A 79 -11.05 0.13 2.22
N LYS A 80 -12.30 0.49 1.94
CA LYS A 80 -13.29 0.86 2.96
C LYS A 80 -13.59 -0.26 3.95
N TYR A 81 -13.32 -1.53 3.60
CA TYR A 81 -13.47 -2.67 4.51
C TYR A 81 -12.30 -2.78 5.51
N TYR A 82 -11.18 -2.12 5.25
CA TYR A 82 -9.97 -2.23 6.07
C TYR A 82 -10.18 -1.98 7.56
N PRO A 83 -10.92 -0.94 8.02
CA PRO A 83 -11.14 -0.73 9.46
C PRO A 83 -11.84 -1.92 10.13
N LYS A 84 -12.80 -2.55 9.45
CA LYS A 84 -13.53 -3.71 9.97
C LYS A 84 -12.65 -4.95 9.99
N ILE A 85 -11.92 -5.23 8.91
CA ILE A 85 -10.96 -6.34 8.83
C ILE A 85 -9.90 -6.18 9.92
N LYS A 86 -9.28 -5.01 10.03
CA LYS A 86 -8.27 -4.69 11.04
C LYS A 86 -8.75 -4.99 12.46
N SER A 87 -10.00 -4.67 12.78
CA SER A 87 -10.56 -4.90 14.12
C SER A 87 -10.62 -6.38 14.52
N THR A 88 -10.52 -7.31 13.58
CA THR A 88 -10.54 -8.76 13.84
C THR A 88 -9.15 -9.39 13.75
N LEU A 89 -8.10 -8.63 13.47
CA LEU A 89 -6.74 -9.15 13.35
C LEU A 89 -6.02 -9.15 14.69
N ASN A 90 -5.37 -10.27 15.03
CA ASN A 90 -4.52 -10.40 16.22
C ASN A 90 -3.06 -9.99 15.96
N ASN A 91 -2.63 -10.06 14.71
CA ASN A 91 -1.24 -9.81 14.29
C ASN A 91 -1.23 -8.91 13.06
N LYS A 92 -0.09 -8.25 12.81
CA LYS A 92 0.16 -7.60 11.52
C LYS A 92 -0.06 -8.62 10.41
N SER A 93 -0.81 -8.22 9.40
CA SER A 93 -1.31 -9.12 8.37
C SER A 93 -1.21 -8.48 7.00
N VAL A 94 -1.18 -9.34 6.00
CA VAL A 94 -1.50 -8.96 4.64
C VAL A 94 -3.02 -9.04 4.46
N ILE A 95 -3.57 -8.07 3.77
CA ILE A 95 -4.98 -7.95 3.44
C ILE A 95 -5.07 -7.86 1.92
N ASP A 96 -5.54 -8.94 1.30
CA ASP A 96 -5.70 -9.05 -0.15
C ASP A 96 -7.10 -8.63 -0.56
N LEU A 97 -7.16 -7.52 -1.31
CA LEU A 97 -8.34 -6.90 -1.88
C LEU A 97 -8.34 -6.97 -3.42
N GLU A 98 -7.47 -7.77 -4.04
CA GLU A 98 -7.37 -7.83 -5.51
C GLU A 98 -8.70 -8.31 -6.12
N ILE A 99 -9.25 -9.41 -5.61
CA ILE A 99 -10.51 -10.01 -6.09
C ILE A 99 -11.57 -9.98 -4.98
N GLY A 100 -11.29 -10.62 -3.84
CA GLY A 100 -12.18 -10.68 -2.67
C GLY A 100 -11.67 -9.82 -1.50
N ALA A 101 -11.90 -10.29 -0.28
CA ALA A 101 -11.31 -9.75 0.94
C ALA A 101 -10.78 -10.89 1.80
N PHE A 102 -9.47 -11.11 1.75
CA PHE A 102 -8.78 -12.15 2.52
C PHE A 102 -7.71 -11.50 3.39
N SER A 103 -7.44 -12.09 4.56
CA SER A 103 -6.35 -11.64 5.42
C SER A 103 -5.59 -12.80 6.01
N TYR A 104 -4.28 -12.67 6.11
CA TYR A 104 -3.41 -13.70 6.67
C TYR A 104 -2.17 -13.07 7.35
N PRO A 105 -1.55 -13.73 8.35
CA PRO A 105 -0.43 -13.16 9.10
C PRO A 105 0.74 -12.75 8.21
N LEU A 106 1.31 -11.58 8.50
CA LEU A 106 2.48 -11.06 7.79
C LEU A 106 3.73 -11.76 8.31
N THR A 107 4.34 -12.59 7.46
CA THR A 107 5.65 -13.21 7.70
C THR A 107 6.78 -12.35 7.14
N ASP A 108 8.01 -12.60 7.55
CA ASP A 108 9.18 -11.91 6.98
C ASP A 108 9.34 -12.20 5.48
N ASN A 109 9.06 -13.44 5.06
CA ASN A 109 9.08 -13.81 3.64
C ASN A 109 8.03 -13.04 2.84
N GLU A 110 6.80 -12.95 3.36
CA GLU A 110 5.72 -12.12 2.77
C GLU A 110 6.15 -10.67 2.63
N LYS A 111 6.70 -10.10 3.70
CA LYS A 111 7.17 -8.71 3.74
C LYS A 111 8.22 -8.43 2.67
N ASN A 112 9.24 -9.30 2.58
CA ASN A 112 10.30 -9.22 1.57
C ASN A 112 9.76 -9.38 0.15
N ASN A 113 8.85 -10.33 -0.09
CA ASN A 113 8.24 -10.58 -1.40
C ASN A 113 7.40 -9.39 -1.88
N LEU A 114 6.74 -8.69 -0.95
CA LEU A 114 5.97 -7.47 -1.19
C LEU A 114 6.85 -6.20 -1.25
N GLY A 115 8.17 -6.37 -1.05
CA GLY A 115 9.19 -5.35 -1.23
C GLY A 115 9.40 -4.43 -0.03
N PHE A 116 9.08 -4.89 1.19
CA PHE A 116 9.22 -4.14 2.45
C PHE A 116 10.15 -4.80 3.44
#